data_AF-A0A147IKE4-F1
#
_entry.id   AF-A0A147IKE4-F1
#
_cell.length_a   1.000
_cell.length_b   1.000
_cell.length_c   1.000
_cell.angle_alpha   90.00
_cell.angle_beta   90.00
_cell.angle_gamma   90.00
#
_symmetry.space_group_name_H-M   'P 1'
#
loop_
_entity.id
_entity.type
_entity.pdbx_description
1 polymer ?
#
loop_
_entity_poly.entity_id
_entity_poly.type
_entity_poly.pdbx_seq_one_letter_code
_entity_poly.pdbx_strand_id
1 'polypeptide(L)'
;MRFVRGGVGGTTLVQWAATGSSMRADLVRAIVAAGGVDILLLQVGRNDVADRLVGDLATQLALIRTLIAALRRETGLPDLTVFIGGSQNVLTGDPAQQRMQGTQRQAEMTVALGDAHVRYGFATYDLPVFDGTHQTEQGQIRAGQRFAAQVLAWLQGRAGPRGPRLVSARAVGTSQTEVTLALTDGVDITPASNILGFQVTDNGQAVPLTGAVRTGRTTILLSHGAIGQTARGVAYGLTTAPDDQNGVHDTSADRLPMEPSLGIVMAAG
;
A
#
# COMPACT_ATOMS: atom_id res chain seq x y z
N MET A 1 -17.60 18.54 9.83
CA MET A 1 -16.22 17.99 9.77
C MET A 1 -15.26 19.15 9.74
N ARG A 2 -14.27 19.19 10.63
CA ARG A 2 -13.21 20.22 10.65
C ARG A 2 -11.92 19.57 10.19
N PHE A 3 -11.23 20.20 9.24
CA PHE A 3 -9.91 19.75 8.79
C PHE A 3 -8.82 20.58 9.47
N VAL A 4 -7.86 19.90 10.09
CA VAL A 4 -6.60 20.51 10.55
C VAL A 4 -5.55 20.18 9.51
N ARG A 5 -5.01 21.20 8.83
CA ARG A 5 -3.99 21.02 7.80
C ARG A 5 -2.61 20.98 8.46
N GLY A 6 -1.78 20.03 8.04
CA GLY A 6 -0.36 20.01 8.42
C GLY A 6 0.53 19.28 7.43
N GLY A 7 0.06 19.02 6.20
CA GLY A 7 0.91 18.47 5.15
C GLY A 7 1.97 19.47 4.72
N VAL A 8 3.22 19.02 4.61
CA VAL A 8 4.36 19.83 4.14
C VAL A 8 5.00 19.12 2.95
N GLY A 9 4.99 19.78 1.78
CA GLY A 9 5.60 19.23 0.56
C GLY A 9 7.13 19.06 0.69
N GLY A 10 7.70 18.12 -0.06
CA GLY A 10 9.16 17.92 -0.10
C GLY A 10 9.78 17.31 1.17
N THR A 11 8.98 16.88 2.14
CA THR A 11 9.48 16.32 3.41
C THR A 11 9.57 14.80 3.41
N THR A 12 10.48 14.25 4.21
CA THR A 12 10.72 12.80 4.35
C THR A 12 10.20 12.27 5.68
N LEU A 13 9.79 11.00 5.73
CA LEU A 13 9.43 10.28 6.94
C LEU A 13 10.55 10.39 7.99
N VAL A 14 11.82 10.31 7.57
CA VAL A 14 12.97 10.54 8.46
C VAL A 14 12.90 11.93 9.12
N GLN A 15 12.62 13.00 8.37
CA GLN A 15 12.46 14.35 8.94
C GLN A 15 11.26 14.46 9.87
N TRP A 16 10.15 13.82 9.55
CA TRP A 16 8.96 13.79 10.41
C TRP A 16 9.21 13.01 11.71
N ALA A 17 9.95 11.91 11.66
CA ALA A 17 10.26 11.06 12.81
C ALA A 17 11.40 11.62 13.69
N ALA A 18 12.24 12.50 13.17
CA ALA A 18 13.40 13.05 13.88
C ALA A 18 13.03 13.71 15.22
N THR A 19 13.94 13.63 16.18
CA THR A 19 13.88 14.44 17.41
C THR A 19 13.93 15.93 17.03
N GLY A 20 13.03 16.74 17.58
CA GLY A 20 12.97 18.17 17.27
C GLY A 20 12.43 18.51 15.87
N SER A 21 11.73 17.59 15.20
CA SER A 21 11.09 17.83 13.91
C SER A 21 10.17 19.06 13.95
N SER A 22 10.53 20.11 13.20
CA SER A 22 9.75 21.36 13.13
C SER A 22 8.39 21.14 12.48
N MET A 23 8.33 20.41 11.36
CA MET A 23 7.08 20.06 10.67
C MET A 23 6.11 19.25 11.55
N ARG A 24 6.63 18.31 12.34
CA ARG A 24 5.81 17.60 13.33
C ARG A 24 5.31 18.55 14.41
N ALA A 25 6.20 19.40 14.96
CA ALA A 25 5.83 20.38 15.97
C ALA A 25 4.75 21.35 15.47
N ASP A 26 4.78 21.74 14.19
CA ASP A 26 3.79 22.62 13.57
C ASP A 26 2.43 21.93 13.48
N LEU A 27 2.38 20.67 13.05
CA LEU A 27 1.16 19.87 13.05
C LEU A 27 0.62 19.68 14.48
N VAL A 28 1.47 19.37 15.46
CA VAL A 28 1.08 19.25 16.86
C VAL A 28 0.44 20.55 17.36
N ARG A 29 1.05 21.70 17.11
CA ARG A 29 0.49 23.01 17.51
C ARG A 29 -0.87 23.25 16.84
N ALA A 30 -1.03 22.89 15.56
CA ALA A 30 -2.30 23.01 14.86
C ALA A 30 -3.40 22.12 15.46
N ILE A 31 -3.07 20.88 15.84
CA ILE A 31 -3.99 19.95 16.51
C ILE A 31 -4.40 20.49 17.88
N VAL A 32 -3.44 20.93 18.69
CA VAL A 32 -3.70 21.49 20.03
C VAL A 32 -4.55 22.76 19.94
N ALA A 33 -4.23 23.67 19.01
CA ALA A 33 -5.03 24.89 18.78
C ALA A 33 -6.45 24.58 18.28
N ALA A 34 -6.66 23.43 17.65
CA ALA A 34 -7.99 22.97 17.26
C ALA A 34 -8.79 22.35 18.42
N GLY A 35 -8.16 22.11 19.57
CA GLY A 35 -8.74 21.40 20.71
C GLY A 35 -8.64 19.87 20.60
N GLY A 36 -7.81 19.35 19.69
CA GLY A 36 -7.69 17.92 19.40
C GLY A 36 -8.24 17.52 18.03
N VAL A 37 -8.09 16.24 17.69
CA VAL A 37 -8.64 15.59 16.49
C VAL A 37 -9.09 14.17 16.82
N ASP A 38 -10.14 13.69 16.15
CA ASP A 38 -10.61 12.30 16.30
C ASP A 38 -9.74 11.31 15.53
N ILE A 39 -9.22 11.74 14.37
CA ILE A 39 -8.45 10.93 13.45
C ILE A 39 -7.29 11.73 12.86
N LEU A 40 -6.21 11.02 12.50
CA LEU A 40 -5.09 11.56 11.75
C LEU A 40 -4.89 10.75 10.46
N LEU A 41 -4.88 11.43 9.31
CA LEU A 41 -4.44 10.85 8.04
C LEU A 41 -2.92 11.03 7.91
N LEU A 42 -2.17 9.93 7.91
CA LEU A 42 -0.73 9.92 7.73
C LEU A 42 -0.38 9.44 6.32
N GLN A 43 0.19 10.33 5.51
CA GLN A 43 0.65 10.01 4.16
C GLN A 43 2.03 10.65 3.92
N VAL A 44 3.09 9.90 4.20
CA VAL A 44 4.50 10.34 4.12
C VAL A 44 5.38 9.16 3.70
N GLY A 45 6.61 9.40 3.23
CA GLY A 45 7.56 8.33 2.88
C GLY A 45 8.00 8.30 1.41
N ARG A 46 7.28 8.96 0.50
CA ARG A 46 7.66 8.96 -0.93
C ARG A 46 9.00 9.65 -1.16
N ASN A 47 9.28 10.74 -0.45
CA ASN A 47 10.56 11.43 -0.61
C ASN A 47 11.71 10.61 -0.03
N ASP A 48 11.47 9.75 0.96
CA ASP A 48 12.48 8.80 1.43
C ASP A 48 12.83 7.80 0.32
N VAL A 49 11.86 7.39 -0.50
CA VAL A 49 12.12 6.56 -1.69
C VAL A 49 12.89 7.35 -2.75
N ALA A 50 12.44 8.58 -3.05
CA ALA A 50 13.05 9.44 -4.05
C ALA A 50 14.52 9.78 -3.71
N ASP A 51 14.78 10.12 -2.44
CA ASP A 51 16.08 10.52 -1.91
C ASP A 51 16.94 9.30 -1.51
N ARG A 52 16.46 8.08 -1.75
CA ARG A 52 17.15 6.81 -1.45
C ARG A 52 17.52 6.65 0.04
N LEU A 53 16.64 7.10 0.92
CA LEU A 53 16.75 7.01 2.38
C LEU A 53 16.07 5.77 2.95
N VAL A 54 15.30 5.04 2.15
CA VAL A 54 14.65 3.81 2.61
C VAL A 54 15.70 2.71 2.83
N GLY A 55 15.99 2.45 4.10
CA GLY A 55 16.77 1.29 4.56
C GLY A 55 15.99 -0.02 4.51
N ASP A 56 16.29 -0.93 5.43
CA ASP A 56 15.54 -2.19 5.56
C ASP A 56 14.13 -2.00 6.15
N LEU A 57 13.33 -3.06 6.09
CA LEU A 57 11.96 -3.07 6.61
C LEU A 57 11.92 -2.70 8.10
N ALA A 58 12.83 -3.23 8.92
CA ALA A 58 12.85 -2.98 10.36
C ALA A 58 13.05 -1.49 10.67
N THR A 59 13.95 -0.85 9.93
CA THR A 59 14.23 0.59 10.03
C THR A 59 13.01 1.42 9.61
N GLN A 60 12.36 1.07 8.50
CA GLN A 60 11.15 1.78 8.06
C GLN A 60 10.00 1.63 9.05
N LEU A 61 9.79 0.44 9.60
CA LEU A 61 8.81 0.19 10.65
C LEU A 61 9.08 1.05 11.88
N ALA A 62 10.34 1.13 12.31
CA ALA A 62 10.75 1.93 13.46
C ALA A 62 10.47 3.42 13.23
N LEU A 63 10.73 3.94 12.03
CA LEU A 63 10.45 5.34 11.69
C LEU A 63 8.96 5.68 11.75
N ILE A 64 8.10 4.88 11.12
CA ILE A 64 6.64 5.10 11.13
C ILE A 64 6.11 5.03 12.58
N ARG A 65 6.53 4.03 13.35
CA ARG A 65 6.13 3.87 14.76
C ARG A 65 6.62 5.04 15.62
N THR A 66 7.85 5.50 15.41
CA THR A 66 8.42 6.65 16.12
C THR A 66 7.61 7.91 15.86
N LEU A 67 7.24 8.16 14.60
CA LEU A 67 6.40 9.30 14.24
C LEU A 67 5.03 9.23 14.91
N ILE A 68 4.34 8.09 14.85
CA ILE A 68 3.02 7.91 15.48
C ILE A 68 3.10 8.09 17.00
N ALA A 69 4.10 7.48 17.65
CA ALA A 69 4.30 7.62 19.10
C ALA A 69 4.62 9.07 19.50
N ALA A 70 5.43 9.78 18.70
CA ALA A 70 5.73 11.18 18.93
C ALA A 70 4.47 12.06 18.78
N LEU A 71 3.67 11.84 17.74
CA LEU A 71 2.40 12.56 17.54
C LEU A 71 1.44 12.35 18.72
N ARG A 72 1.23 11.10 19.17
CA ARG A 72 0.38 10.78 20.33
C ARG A 72 0.86 11.48 21.59
N ARG A 73 2.16 11.38 21.90
CA ARG A 73 2.78 12.02 23.06
C ARG A 73 2.67 13.54 23.00
N GLU A 74 3.07 14.15 21.88
CA GLU A 74 3.20 15.61 21.75
C GLU A 74 1.84 16.31 21.63
N THR A 75 0.81 15.63 21.10
CA THR A 75 -0.58 16.15 21.10
C THR A 75 -1.34 15.88 22.40
N GLY A 76 -0.83 15.00 23.28
CA GLY A 76 -1.56 14.55 24.46
C GLY A 76 -2.72 13.60 24.15
N LEU A 77 -2.73 12.96 22.98
CA LEU A 77 -3.76 12.02 22.53
C LEU A 77 -3.16 10.59 22.47
N PRO A 78 -3.10 9.85 23.59
CA PRO A 78 -2.41 8.56 23.65
C PRO A 78 -3.01 7.50 22.72
N ASP A 79 -4.32 7.56 22.48
CA ASP A 79 -5.06 6.60 21.66
C ASP A 79 -5.46 7.16 20.28
N LEU A 80 -4.75 8.19 19.80
CA LEU A 80 -5.02 8.83 18.52
C LEU A 80 -5.11 7.77 17.40
N THR A 81 -6.28 7.73 16.75
CA THR A 81 -6.52 6.84 15.62
C THR A 81 -5.83 7.39 14.39
N VAL A 82 -4.95 6.59 13.79
CA VAL A 82 -4.18 6.96 12.60
C VAL A 82 -4.64 6.11 11.41
N PHE A 83 -5.00 6.76 10.32
CA PHE A 83 -5.20 6.10 9.03
C PHE A 83 -3.96 6.34 8.17
N ILE A 84 -3.31 5.26 7.74
CA ILE A 84 -2.21 5.31 6.79
C ILE A 84 -2.79 5.44 5.38
N GLY A 85 -2.49 6.53 4.69
CA GLY A 85 -2.66 6.56 3.24
C GLY A 85 -1.43 5.91 2.62
N GLY A 86 -1.63 4.79 1.91
CA GLY A 86 -0.55 4.03 1.32
C GLY A 86 0.23 4.87 0.30
N SER A 87 1.51 4.54 0.11
CA SER A 87 2.38 5.20 -0.85
C SER A 87 2.02 4.88 -2.30
N GLN A 88 1.94 5.92 -3.14
CA GLN A 88 1.63 5.85 -4.57
C GLN A 88 2.78 5.24 -5.38
N ASN A 89 2.58 5.02 -6.69
CA ASN A 89 3.65 4.55 -7.58
C ASN A 89 4.72 5.63 -7.83
N VAL A 90 5.96 5.17 -8.01
CA VAL A 90 7.07 5.95 -8.56
C VAL A 90 7.35 5.37 -9.94
N LEU A 91 6.78 5.98 -10.99
CA LEU A 91 6.79 5.40 -12.35
C LEU A 91 8.14 5.53 -13.06
N THR A 92 9.01 6.45 -12.61
CA THR A 92 10.29 6.76 -13.26
C THR A 92 11.50 6.20 -12.52
N GLY A 93 11.30 5.40 -11.47
CA GLY A 93 12.37 4.89 -10.61
C GLY A 93 13.11 3.68 -11.17
N ASP A 94 14.40 3.58 -10.86
CA ASP A 94 15.21 2.40 -11.15
C ASP A 94 14.78 1.18 -10.30
N PRO A 95 15.25 -0.05 -10.59
CA PRO A 95 14.89 -1.23 -9.82
C PRO A 95 15.21 -1.15 -8.32
N ALA A 96 16.20 -0.34 -7.90
CA ALA A 96 16.50 -0.15 -6.48
C ALA A 96 15.46 0.74 -5.81
N GLN A 97 15.04 1.83 -6.45
CA GLN A 97 13.95 2.68 -5.96
C GLN A 97 12.62 1.92 -5.91
N GLN A 98 12.35 1.01 -6.86
CA GLN A 98 11.16 0.15 -6.80
C GLN A 98 11.18 -0.81 -5.59
N ARG A 99 12.35 -1.35 -5.22
CA ARG A 99 12.49 -2.15 -4.00
C ARG A 99 12.29 -1.33 -2.73
N MET A 100 12.82 -0.11 -2.71
CA MET A 100 12.59 0.85 -1.62
C MET A 100 11.10 1.20 -1.48
N GLN A 101 10.41 1.43 -2.60
CA GLN A 101 8.97 1.67 -2.61
C GLN A 101 8.18 0.48 -2.06
N GLY A 102 8.57 -0.75 -2.42
CA GLY A 102 7.98 -1.96 -1.86
C GLY A 102 8.20 -2.08 -0.35
N THR A 103 9.40 -1.75 0.12
CA THR A 103 9.73 -1.76 1.56
C THR A 103 8.91 -0.72 2.33
N GLN A 104 8.75 0.49 1.78
CA GLN A 104 7.89 1.53 2.35
C GLN A 104 6.43 1.08 2.47
N ARG A 105 5.84 0.55 1.39
CA ARG A 105 4.45 0.03 1.40
C ARG A 105 4.26 -1.11 2.39
N GLN A 106 5.24 -2.02 2.44
CA GLN A 106 5.20 -3.13 3.38
C GLN A 106 5.25 -2.62 4.84
N ALA A 107 6.07 -1.62 5.13
CA ALA A 107 6.14 -1.02 6.46
C ALA A 107 4.82 -0.36 6.85
N GLU A 108 4.22 0.43 5.94
CA GLU A 108 2.90 1.07 6.11
C GLU A 108 1.81 0.04 6.50
N MET A 109 1.72 -1.06 5.75
CA MET A 109 0.76 -2.13 6.02
C MET A 109 1.05 -2.86 7.33
N THR A 110 2.32 -3.17 7.61
CA THR A 110 2.71 -3.92 8.80
C THR A 110 2.48 -3.13 10.09
N VAL A 111 2.68 -1.80 10.08
CA VAL A 111 2.33 -0.95 11.22
C VAL A 111 0.82 -0.96 11.46
N ALA A 112 0.01 -0.86 10.41
CA ALA A 112 -1.44 -0.93 10.52
C ALA A 112 -1.97 -2.28 11.03
N LEU A 113 -1.28 -3.39 10.77
CA LEU A 113 -1.65 -4.70 11.32
C LEU A 113 -1.23 -4.90 12.78
N GLY A 114 -0.23 -4.14 13.25
CA GLY A 114 0.41 -4.35 14.56
C GLY A 114 -0.03 -3.40 15.68
N ASP A 115 -0.85 -2.37 15.40
CA ASP A 115 -1.32 -1.39 16.37
C ASP A 115 -2.84 -1.21 16.24
N ALA A 116 -3.58 -1.42 17.33
CA ALA A 116 -5.05 -1.40 17.34
C ALA A 116 -5.67 -0.03 16.98
N HIS A 117 -4.89 1.04 17.11
CA HIS A 117 -5.29 2.42 16.80
C HIS A 117 -4.69 2.89 15.46
N VAL A 118 -4.02 2.02 14.70
CA VAL A 118 -3.54 2.32 13.35
C VAL A 118 -4.29 1.47 12.35
N ARG A 119 -4.75 2.09 11.27
CA ARG A 119 -5.52 1.45 10.20
C ARG A 119 -4.85 1.70 8.88
N TYR A 120 -4.81 0.70 8.01
CA TYR A 120 -4.45 0.92 6.62
C TYR A 120 -5.67 1.55 5.97
N GLY A 121 -5.58 2.84 5.66
CA GLY A 121 -6.69 3.59 5.09
C GLY A 121 -6.92 3.18 3.65
N PHE A 122 -6.04 3.55 2.74
CA PHE A 122 -6.32 3.31 1.33
C PHE A 122 -5.02 3.16 0.56
N ALA A 123 -5.07 2.33 -0.49
CA ALA A 123 -4.00 2.27 -1.46
C ALA A 123 -4.16 3.40 -2.49
N THR A 124 -3.01 3.92 -2.91
CA THR A 124 -2.91 4.97 -3.93
C THR A 124 -2.04 4.59 -5.12
N TYR A 125 -1.43 3.41 -5.08
CA TYR A 125 -0.45 3.01 -6.07
C TYR A 125 -1.08 2.88 -7.47
N ASP A 126 -2.36 2.54 -7.56
CA ASP A 126 -3.10 2.40 -8.82
C ASP A 126 -3.60 3.74 -9.35
N LEU A 127 -3.45 4.85 -8.61
CA LEU A 127 -4.07 6.12 -8.98
C LEU A 127 -3.21 6.86 -10.02
N PRO A 128 -3.86 7.55 -10.99
CA PRO A 128 -3.15 8.27 -12.04
C PRO A 128 -2.29 9.40 -11.48
N VAL A 129 -1.12 9.59 -12.08
CA VAL A 129 -0.15 10.64 -11.73
C VAL A 129 0.15 11.54 -12.93
N PHE A 130 0.45 12.83 -12.70
CA PHE A 130 0.72 13.79 -13.80
C PHE A 130 2.20 14.02 -14.12
N ASP A 131 3.09 13.78 -13.16
CA ASP A 131 4.55 13.95 -13.33
C ASP A 131 5.34 12.67 -12.99
N GLY A 132 4.65 11.53 -13.02
CA GLY A 132 5.22 10.23 -12.65
C GLY A 132 5.28 9.96 -11.15
N THR A 133 4.95 10.95 -10.30
CA THR A 133 4.89 10.80 -8.84
C THR A 133 3.59 11.34 -8.26
N HIS A 134 3.21 12.59 -8.51
CA HIS A 134 2.06 13.24 -7.88
C HIS A 134 0.75 12.85 -8.56
N GLN A 135 -0.25 12.50 -7.74
CA GLN A 135 -1.58 12.14 -8.21
C GLN A 135 -2.22 13.30 -8.99
N THR A 136 -2.95 12.96 -10.05
CA THR A 136 -3.84 13.91 -10.72
C THR A 136 -4.97 14.34 -9.79
N GLU A 137 -5.70 15.41 -10.14
CA GLU A 137 -6.90 15.81 -9.42
C GLU A 137 -7.91 14.65 -9.28
N GLN A 138 -8.13 13.90 -10.36
CA GLN A 138 -9.00 12.72 -10.33
C GLN A 138 -8.46 11.64 -9.38
N GLY A 139 -7.13 11.44 -9.36
CA GLY A 139 -6.48 10.56 -8.40
C GLY A 139 -6.73 10.98 -6.95
N GLN A 140 -6.60 12.28 -6.65
CA GLN A 140 -6.86 12.84 -5.33
C GLN A 140 -8.33 12.67 -4.90
N ILE A 141 -9.28 12.87 -5.83
CA ILE A 141 -10.72 12.65 -5.58
C ILE A 141 -10.98 11.19 -5.19
N ARG A 142 -10.45 10.23 -5.97
CA ARG A 142 -10.59 8.79 -5.68
C ARG A 142 -9.93 8.41 -4.35
N ALA A 143 -8.75 8.94 -4.05
CA ALA A 143 -8.08 8.74 -2.76
C ALA A 143 -8.94 9.26 -1.59
N GLY A 144 -9.50 10.46 -1.72
CA GLY A 144 -10.40 11.05 -0.72
C GLY A 144 -11.68 10.24 -0.51
N GLN A 145 -12.28 9.71 -1.58
CA GLN A 145 -13.45 8.81 -1.50
C GLN A 145 -13.12 7.53 -0.74
N ARG A 146 -12.01 6.86 -1.08
CA ARG A 146 -11.54 5.66 -0.37
C ARG A 146 -11.26 5.94 1.10
N PHE A 147 -10.64 7.08 1.41
CA PHE A 147 -10.42 7.51 2.79
C PHE A 147 -11.73 7.73 3.55
N ALA A 148 -12.68 8.43 2.96
CA ALA A 148 -13.98 8.70 3.57
C ALA A 148 -14.73 7.39 3.88
N ALA A 149 -14.72 6.42 2.95
CA ALA A 149 -15.36 5.11 3.15
C ALA A 149 -14.76 4.36 4.35
N GLN A 150 -13.43 4.44 4.54
CA GLN A 150 -12.75 3.87 5.70
C GLN A 150 -13.12 4.52 7.03
N VAL A 151 -13.17 5.85 7.05
CA VAL A 151 -13.57 6.60 8.25
C VAL A 151 -15.03 6.30 8.61
N LEU A 152 -15.93 6.24 7.62
CA LEU A 152 -17.33 5.90 7.84
C LEU A 152 -17.49 4.50 8.42
N ALA A 153 -16.82 3.50 7.84
CA ALA A 153 -16.84 2.14 8.35
C ALA A 153 -16.34 2.07 9.81
N TRP A 154 -15.25 2.77 10.12
CA TRP A 154 -14.72 2.85 11.48
C TRP A 154 -15.71 3.48 12.47
N LEU A 155 -16.28 4.65 12.15
CA LEU A 155 -17.28 5.33 12.99
C LEU A 155 -18.51 4.45 13.26
N GLN A 156 -18.80 3.51 12.36
CA GLN A 156 -19.92 2.59 12.47
C GLN A 156 -19.55 1.26 13.14
N GLY A 157 -18.31 1.09 13.60
CA GLY A 157 -17.82 -0.15 14.22
C GLY A 157 -17.69 -1.32 13.24
N ARG A 158 -17.55 -1.05 11.94
CA ARG A 158 -17.49 -2.05 10.86
C ARG A 158 -16.06 -2.26 10.40
N ALA A 159 -15.83 -3.40 9.75
CA ALA A 159 -14.62 -3.59 8.95
C ALA A 159 -14.61 -2.55 7.82
N GLY A 160 -13.44 -1.97 7.60
CA GLY A 160 -13.22 -1.04 6.50
C GLY A 160 -13.27 -1.73 5.14
N PRO A 161 -13.60 -1.00 4.06
CA PRO A 161 -13.55 -1.55 2.70
C PRO A 161 -12.15 -2.03 2.33
N ARG A 162 -12.07 -3.15 1.61
CA ARG A 162 -10.80 -3.79 1.21
C ARG A 162 -10.91 -4.36 -0.19
N GLY A 163 -9.91 -4.05 -1.01
CA GLY A 163 -9.77 -4.65 -2.33
C GLY A 163 -9.38 -6.14 -2.26
N PRO A 164 -9.17 -6.77 -3.44
CA PRO A 164 -8.76 -8.17 -3.51
C PRO A 164 -7.47 -8.44 -2.72
N ARG A 165 -7.32 -9.64 -2.17
CA ARG A 165 -6.12 -10.03 -1.40
C ARG A 165 -5.58 -11.37 -1.85
N LEU A 166 -4.27 -11.50 -1.99
CA LEU A 166 -3.63 -12.77 -2.33
C LEU A 166 -3.81 -13.79 -1.20
N VAL A 167 -4.38 -14.96 -1.51
CA VAL A 167 -4.70 -16.02 -0.52
C VAL A 167 -3.88 -17.29 -0.74
N SER A 168 -3.72 -17.70 -1.99
CA SER A 168 -2.87 -18.83 -2.37
C SER A 168 -2.24 -18.63 -3.74
N ALA A 169 -1.13 -19.33 -3.97
CA ALA A 169 -0.53 -19.52 -5.28
C ALA A 169 -0.26 -21.02 -5.44
N ARG A 170 -0.53 -21.58 -6.62
CA ARG A 170 -0.35 -23.00 -6.95
C ARG A 170 0.32 -23.19 -8.30
N ALA A 171 1.20 -24.18 -8.40
CA ALA A 171 1.86 -24.55 -9.65
C ALA A 171 0.82 -25.17 -10.57
N VAL A 172 0.76 -24.71 -11.81
CA VAL A 172 0.05 -25.43 -12.88
C VAL A 172 1.05 -26.13 -13.81
N GLY A 173 2.31 -25.66 -13.81
CA GLY A 173 3.45 -26.33 -14.46
C GLY A 173 4.76 -25.62 -14.13
N THR A 174 5.77 -25.84 -14.97
CA THR A 174 7.08 -25.17 -14.86
C THR A 174 7.03 -23.69 -15.27
N SER A 175 6.07 -23.31 -16.10
CA SER A 175 5.96 -21.95 -16.66
C SER A 175 4.65 -21.25 -16.29
N GLN A 176 3.88 -21.84 -15.36
CA GLN A 176 2.56 -21.33 -14.98
C GLN A 176 2.30 -21.45 -13.49
N THR A 177 1.74 -20.38 -12.93
CA THR A 177 1.32 -20.28 -11.53
C THR A 177 -0.08 -19.70 -11.47
N GLU A 178 -1.02 -20.42 -10.85
CA GLU A 178 -2.37 -19.93 -10.57
C GLU A 178 -2.40 -19.25 -9.21
N VAL A 179 -2.95 -18.05 -9.13
CA VAL A 179 -3.16 -17.33 -7.88
C VAL A 179 -4.65 -17.28 -7.56
N THR A 180 -4.97 -17.38 -6.28
CA THR A 180 -6.33 -17.25 -5.76
C THR A 180 -6.40 -16.03 -4.85
N LEU A 181 -7.45 -15.24 -5.02
CA LEU A 181 -7.71 -14.02 -4.29
C LEU A 181 -8.93 -14.19 -3.36
N ALA A 182 -8.95 -13.45 -2.26
CA ALA A 182 -10.17 -13.20 -1.48
C ALA A 182 -10.75 -11.84 -1.87
N LEU A 183 -12.07 -11.75 -1.94
CA LEU A 183 -12.82 -10.51 -2.13
C LEU A 183 -13.61 -10.17 -0.86
N THR A 184 -13.72 -8.88 -0.56
CA THR A 184 -14.51 -8.37 0.58
C THR A 184 -15.77 -7.67 0.09
N ASP A 185 -15.61 -6.65 -0.75
CA ASP A 185 -16.71 -5.75 -1.13
C ASP A 185 -17.19 -5.93 -2.59
N GLY A 186 -16.46 -6.71 -3.40
CA GLY A 186 -16.80 -7.00 -4.79
C GLY A 186 -17.17 -8.47 -5.04
N VAL A 187 -17.88 -8.72 -6.15
CA VAL A 187 -18.29 -10.07 -6.56
C VAL A 187 -17.45 -10.63 -7.70
N ASP A 188 -16.48 -9.86 -8.21
CA ASP A 188 -15.58 -10.23 -9.30
C ASP A 188 -14.36 -9.29 -9.31
N ILE A 189 -13.34 -9.63 -10.12
CA ILE A 189 -12.10 -8.86 -10.31
C ILE A 189 -11.92 -8.40 -11.76
N THR A 190 -11.23 -7.27 -11.94
CA THR A 190 -10.85 -6.70 -13.24
C THR A 190 -9.36 -6.36 -13.26
N PRO A 191 -8.69 -6.29 -14.43
CA PRO A 191 -9.19 -6.64 -15.76
C PRO A 191 -9.15 -8.16 -16.03
N ALA A 192 -9.62 -8.58 -17.20
CA ALA A 192 -9.60 -10.00 -17.61
C ALA A 192 -8.25 -10.47 -18.17
N SER A 193 -7.45 -9.55 -18.73
CA SER A 193 -6.15 -9.83 -19.36
C SER A 193 -5.23 -8.61 -19.23
N ASN A 194 -3.97 -8.77 -19.65
CA ASN A 194 -2.93 -7.73 -19.52
C ASN A 194 -2.75 -7.26 -18.07
N ILE A 195 -3.00 -8.15 -17.11
CA ILE A 195 -2.95 -7.81 -15.69
C ILE A 195 -1.50 -7.47 -15.30
N LEU A 196 -1.31 -6.30 -14.72
CA LEU A 196 -0.04 -5.83 -14.18
C LEU A 196 0.01 -6.00 -12.67
N GLY A 197 1.22 -5.89 -12.11
CA GLY A 197 1.43 -5.79 -10.67
C GLY A 197 1.86 -7.08 -9.98
N PHE A 198 1.81 -8.23 -10.65
CA PHE A 198 2.37 -9.47 -10.11
C PHE A 198 3.90 -9.53 -10.29
N GLN A 199 4.54 -10.20 -9.34
CA GLN A 199 5.93 -10.64 -9.45
C GLN A 199 6.01 -12.11 -9.03
N VAL A 200 6.72 -12.92 -9.81
CA VAL A 200 7.08 -14.29 -9.47
C VAL A 200 8.58 -14.32 -9.18
N THR A 201 8.96 -15.04 -8.13
CA THR A 201 10.36 -15.25 -7.75
C THR A 201 10.66 -16.74 -7.63
N ASP A 202 11.87 -17.16 -8.03
CA ASP A 202 12.41 -18.50 -7.83
C ASP A 202 13.76 -18.38 -7.13
N ASN A 203 13.92 -19.05 -5.99
CA ASN A 203 15.09 -18.91 -5.11
C ASN A 203 15.47 -17.43 -4.81
N GLY A 204 14.45 -16.58 -4.63
CA GLY A 204 14.61 -15.15 -4.35
C GLY A 204 14.94 -14.28 -5.56
N GLN A 205 15.09 -14.84 -6.76
CA GLN A 205 15.33 -14.10 -8.00
C GLN A 205 14.03 -13.87 -8.77
N ALA A 206 13.86 -12.67 -9.33
CA ALA A 206 12.69 -12.35 -10.13
C ALA A 206 12.65 -13.16 -11.43
N VAL A 207 11.50 -13.74 -11.72
CA VAL A 207 11.22 -14.50 -12.94
C VAL A 207 10.38 -13.63 -13.86
N PRO A 208 10.78 -13.40 -15.13
CA PRO A 208 10.00 -12.61 -16.06
C PRO A 208 8.60 -13.20 -16.29
N LEU A 209 7.56 -12.39 -16.07
CA LEU A 209 6.20 -12.71 -16.48
C LEU A 209 6.04 -12.45 -17.98
N THR A 210 5.39 -13.38 -18.67
CA THR A 210 5.02 -13.27 -20.08
C THR A 210 3.52 -13.02 -20.26
N GLY A 211 2.72 -13.19 -19.21
CA GLY A 211 1.31 -12.82 -19.21
C GLY A 211 0.62 -13.08 -17.88
N ALA A 212 -0.51 -12.42 -17.69
CA ALA A 212 -1.42 -12.67 -16.58
C ALA A 212 -2.87 -12.51 -17.06
N VAL A 213 -3.68 -13.53 -16.83
CA VAL A 213 -5.06 -13.61 -17.31
C VAL A 213 -6.00 -14.10 -16.21
N ARG A 214 -7.15 -13.47 -16.07
CA ARG A 214 -8.20 -13.90 -15.15
C ARG A 214 -8.82 -15.19 -15.69
N THR A 215 -8.79 -16.26 -14.90
CA THR A 215 -9.41 -17.55 -15.24
C THR A 215 -10.74 -17.78 -14.54
N GLY A 216 -11.06 -16.95 -13.53
CA GLY A 216 -12.30 -17.04 -12.78
C GLY A 216 -12.50 -15.81 -11.91
N ARG A 217 -13.59 -15.81 -11.13
CA ARG A 217 -14.00 -14.69 -10.28
C ARG A 217 -12.91 -14.22 -9.31
N THR A 218 -12.10 -15.15 -8.85
CA THR A 218 -11.06 -14.92 -7.83
C THR A 218 -9.73 -15.54 -8.24
N THR A 219 -9.58 -15.98 -9.49
CA THR A 219 -8.39 -16.72 -9.94
C THR A 219 -7.75 -16.05 -11.14
N ILE A 220 -6.42 -15.97 -11.10
CA ILE A 220 -5.59 -15.44 -12.19
C ILE A 220 -4.50 -16.47 -12.48
N LEU A 221 -4.28 -16.76 -13.76
CA LEU A 221 -3.16 -17.56 -14.22
C LEU A 221 -2.02 -16.64 -14.66
N LEU A 222 -0.87 -16.83 -14.04
CA LEU A 222 0.38 -16.15 -14.36
C LEU A 222 1.22 -17.07 -15.25
N SER A 223 1.65 -16.55 -16.39
CA SER A 223 2.61 -17.19 -17.29
C SER A 223 3.97 -16.52 -17.10
N HIS A 224 5.02 -17.31 -16.93
CA HIS A 224 6.38 -16.83 -16.68
C HIS A 224 7.43 -17.73 -17.36
N GLY A 225 8.69 -17.31 -17.33
CA GLY A 225 9.82 -18.17 -17.71
C GLY A 225 9.80 -19.51 -16.97
N ALA A 226 10.36 -20.56 -17.59
CA ALA A 226 10.40 -21.88 -16.99
C ALA A 226 11.22 -21.86 -15.71
N ILE A 227 10.57 -22.18 -14.60
CA ILE A 227 11.15 -22.42 -13.29
C ILE A 227 10.84 -23.87 -12.92
N GLY A 228 11.76 -24.53 -12.21
CA GLY A 228 11.57 -25.92 -11.82
C GLY A 228 10.36 -26.13 -10.92
N GLN A 229 10.25 -27.32 -10.31
CA GLN A 229 9.19 -27.60 -9.33
C GLN A 229 9.54 -27.13 -7.90
N THR A 230 10.52 -26.25 -7.76
CA THR A 230 11.01 -25.70 -6.48
C THR A 230 10.07 -24.63 -5.91
N ALA A 231 10.34 -24.23 -4.67
CA ALA A 231 9.65 -23.17 -3.96
C ALA A 231 9.75 -21.84 -4.74
N ARG A 232 8.59 -21.28 -5.10
CA ARG A 232 8.45 -20.00 -5.80
C ARG A 232 7.63 -19.03 -4.95
N GLY A 233 8.01 -17.76 -4.93
CA GLY A 233 7.29 -16.70 -4.24
C GLY A 233 6.45 -15.88 -5.20
N VAL A 234 5.19 -15.61 -4.87
CA VAL A 234 4.33 -14.65 -5.59
C VAL A 234 4.08 -13.42 -4.73
N ALA A 235 4.24 -12.23 -5.30
CA ALA A 235 3.94 -10.95 -4.69
C ALA A 235 3.11 -10.07 -5.63
N TYR A 236 2.46 -9.05 -5.08
CA TYR A 236 1.69 -8.07 -5.84
C TYR A 236 1.88 -6.65 -5.34
N GLY A 237 2.03 -5.67 -6.24
CA GLY A 237 1.89 -4.24 -5.92
C GLY A 237 2.95 -3.65 -4.98
N LEU A 238 4.04 -4.38 -4.68
CA LEU A 238 5.12 -3.90 -3.81
C LEU A 238 6.26 -3.28 -4.62
N THR A 239 6.95 -4.08 -5.43
CA THR A 239 8.06 -3.64 -6.29
C THR A 239 7.65 -3.44 -7.75
N THR A 240 6.37 -3.45 -8.01
CA THR A 240 5.76 -3.31 -9.34
C THR A 240 4.87 -2.07 -9.34
N ALA A 241 4.68 -1.48 -10.51
CA ALA A 241 3.83 -0.32 -10.70
C ALA A 241 2.58 -0.64 -11.55
N PRO A 242 1.60 -1.39 -11.01
CA PRO A 242 0.31 -1.55 -11.70
C PRO A 242 -0.38 -0.19 -11.82
N ASP A 243 -0.99 0.05 -12.98
CA ASP A 243 -1.72 1.28 -13.27
C ASP A 243 -3.23 1.15 -12.99
N ASP A 244 -3.97 2.23 -13.26
CA ASP A 244 -5.39 2.32 -12.98
C ASP A 244 -6.26 1.54 -13.97
N GLN A 245 -5.72 0.97 -15.05
CA GLN A 245 -6.45 0.19 -16.06
C GLN A 245 -6.15 -1.31 -15.95
N ASN A 246 -4.89 -1.63 -15.70
CA ASN A 246 -4.32 -2.95 -15.80
C ASN A 246 -3.96 -3.56 -14.44
N GLY A 247 -3.98 -2.77 -13.36
CA GLY A 247 -3.95 -3.30 -12.00
C GLY A 247 -5.20 -4.12 -11.68
N VAL A 248 -5.06 -5.08 -10.77
CA VAL A 248 -6.20 -5.83 -10.24
C VAL A 248 -7.06 -4.93 -9.36
N HIS A 249 -8.34 -4.85 -9.66
CA HIS A 249 -9.37 -4.19 -8.84
C HIS A 249 -10.56 -5.11 -8.63
N ASP A 250 -11.29 -4.90 -7.53
CA ASP A 250 -12.62 -5.46 -7.42
C ASP A 250 -13.64 -4.69 -8.29
N THR A 251 -14.85 -5.23 -8.35
CA THR A 251 -16.00 -4.67 -9.07
C THR A 251 -16.95 -3.88 -8.17
N SER A 252 -16.51 -3.48 -6.97
CA SER A 252 -17.29 -2.59 -6.11
C SER A 252 -17.41 -1.19 -6.74
N ALA A 253 -18.33 -0.36 -6.21
CA ALA A 253 -18.51 1.00 -6.69
C ALA A 253 -17.23 1.86 -6.59
N ASP A 254 -16.42 1.62 -5.55
CA ASP A 254 -15.17 2.33 -5.32
C ASP A 254 -13.98 1.73 -6.07
N ARG A 255 -14.20 0.60 -6.78
CA ARG A 255 -13.21 -0.14 -7.57
C ARG A 255 -11.89 -0.25 -6.80
N LEU A 256 -11.93 -1.01 -5.71
CA LEU A 256 -10.83 -1.05 -4.76
C LEU A 256 -9.68 -1.86 -5.36
N PRO A 257 -8.44 -1.35 -5.28
CA PRO A 257 -7.30 -2.01 -5.88
C PRO A 257 -6.84 -3.16 -4.98
N MET A 258 -6.30 -4.22 -5.57
CA MET A 258 -5.77 -5.37 -4.84
C MET A 258 -4.71 -4.94 -3.83
N GLU A 259 -4.79 -5.41 -2.60
CA GLU A 259 -3.83 -4.96 -1.60
C GLU A 259 -2.40 -5.39 -1.96
N PRO A 260 -1.41 -4.51 -1.77
CA PRO A 260 -0.01 -4.91 -1.91
C PRO A 260 0.23 -6.10 -0.99
N SER A 261 0.92 -7.12 -1.47
CA SER A 261 1.14 -8.34 -0.69
C SER A 261 2.47 -8.95 -1.03
N LEU A 262 3.17 -9.38 0.02
CA LEU A 262 4.27 -10.30 -0.14
C LEU A 262 3.74 -11.73 -0.13
N GLY A 263 4.39 -12.56 -0.94
CA GLY A 263 4.82 -13.87 -0.51
C GLY A 263 3.71 -14.85 -0.17
N ILE A 264 3.22 -15.52 -1.19
CA ILE A 264 2.88 -16.93 -1.04
C ILE A 264 4.01 -17.72 -1.65
N VAL A 265 4.80 -18.37 -0.79
CA VAL A 265 5.70 -19.43 -1.22
C VAL A 265 4.84 -20.65 -1.43
N MET A 266 4.82 -21.17 -2.64
CA MET A 266 4.09 -22.41 -2.90
C MET A 266 4.81 -23.56 -2.21
N ALA A 267 4.07 -24.38 -1.48
CA ALA A 267 4.59 -25.67 -1.04
C ALA A 267 4.91 -26.51 -2.29
N ALA A 268 6.04 -27.21 -2.29
CA ALA A 268 6.29 -28.26 -3.26
C ALA A 268 5.22 -29.34 -3.06
N GLY A 269 4.45 -29.61 -4.12
CA GLY A 269 3.49 -30.71 -4.16
C GLY A 269 4.17 -32.03 -4.48
#